data_AF-A0A2P2BY82-F1
#
_entry.id   AF-A0A2P2BY82-F1
#
_cell.length_a   1.000
_cell.length_b   1.000
_cell.length_c   1.000
_cell.angle_alpha   90.00
_cell.angle_beta   90.00
_cell.angle_gamma   90.00
#
_symmetry.space_group_name_H-M   'P 1'
#
loop_
_entity.id
_entity.type
_entity.pdbx_description
1 polymer ?
#
loop_
_entity_poly.entity_id
_entity_poly.type
_entity_poly.pdbx_seq_one_letter_code
_entity_poly.pdbx_strand_id
1 'polypeptide(L)'
;MSEPSVVGIILVSALVVLLGAALCAVLLALRRTRRELAATRHETDELHYRLDRLAEQVATPATTERETPQEFVITELGQPGHAQVEERIDGRLFADIVLRETVVRAAALTHGVRRALAPESRNRIRFEMKREVKRSRKQRRADTKAAIREWEARQRAELDTGDAA
;
A
#
# COMPACT_ATOMS: atom_id res chain seq x y z
N MET A 1 39.41 -20.21 -26.23
CA MET A 1 39.23 -18.79 -25.92
C MET A 1 37.93 -18.34 -26.57
N SER A 2 36.82 -18.35 -25.83
CA SER A 2 35.54 -17.84 -26.34
C SER A 2 35.64 -16.33 -26.50
N GLU A 3 35.35 -15.82 -27.70
CA GLU A 3 35.42 -14.38 -27.96
C GLU A 3 34.36 -13.65 -27.11
N PRO A 4 34.73 -12.57 -26.40
CA PRO A 4 33.84 -11.85 -25.48
C PRO A 4 32.58 -11.31 -26.16
N SER A 5 32.64 -11.10 -27.47
CA SER A 5 31.52 -10.69 -28.33
C SER A 5 30.38 -11.71 -28.36
N VAL A 6 30.69 -13.01 -28.38
CA VAL A 6 29.68 -14.09 -28.44
C VAL A 6 28.93 -14.21 -27.11
N VAL A 7 29.65 -14.08 -26.00
CA VAL A 7 29.06 -14.11 -24.65
C VAL A 7 28.12 -12.91 -24.44
N GLY A 8 28.51 -11.72 -24.94
CA GLY A 8 27.66 -10.53 -24.90
C GLY A 8 26.35 -10.69 -25.65
N ILE A 9 26.36 -11.26 -26.86
CA ILE A 9 25.16 -11.49 -27.68
C ILE A 9 24.22 -12.50 -27.01
N ILE A 10 24.77 -13.55 -26.40
CA ILE A 10 23.97 -14.56 -25.67
C ILE A 10 23.29 -13.93 -24.45
N LEU A 11 24.00 -13.11 -23.68
CA LEU A 11 23.42 -12.42 -22.52
C LEU A 11 22.31 -11.44 -22.91
N VAL A 12 22.52 -10.64 -23.96
CA VAL A 12 21.51 -9.69 -24.44
C VAL A 12 20.28 -10.42 -24.97
N SER A 13 20.46 -11.49 -25.76
CA SER A 13 19.33 -12.26 -26.27
C SER A 13 18.56 -12.97 -25.15
N ALA A 14 19.25 -13.54 -24.16
CA ALA A 14 18.61 -14.11 -22.97
C ALA A 14 17.81 -13.07 -22.18
N LEU A 15 18.35 -11.86 -22.00
CA LEU A 15 17.67 -10.77 -21.31
C LEU A 15 16.40 -10.31 -22.06
N VAL A 16 16.48 -10.20 -23.40
CA VAL A 16 15.34 -9.81 -24.23
C VAL A 16 14.24 -10.86 -24.18
N VAL A 17 14.59 -12.15 -24.25
CA VAL A 17 13.62 -13.26 -24.13
C VAL A 17 12.96 -13.24 -22.75
N LEU A 18 13.73 -13.01 -21.69
CA LEU A 18 13.22 -12.97 -20.33
C LEU A 18 12.26 -11.78 -20.11
N LEU A 19 12.61 -10.60 -20.65
CA LEU A 19 11.74 -9.42 -20.65
C LEU A 19 10.45 -9.66 -21.46
N GLY A 20 10.57 -10.30 -22.63
CA GLY A 20 9.42 -10.67 -23.47
C GLY A 20 8.47 -11.62 -22.76
N ALA A 21 9.01 -12.67 -22.12
CA ALA A 21 8.23 -13.64 -21.35
C ALA A 21 7.53 -12.98 -20.15
N ALA A 22 8.24 -12.11 -19.41
CA ALA A 22 7.67 -11.37 -18.29
C ALA A 22 6.53 -10.44 -18.73
N LEU A 23 6.71 -9.70 -19.83
CA LEU A 23 5.66 -8.85 -20.39
C LEU A 23 4.44 -9.68 -20.81
N CYS A 24 4.67 -10.82 -21.47
CA CYS A 24 3.59 -11.71 -21.89
C CYS A 24 2.81 -12.26 -20.68
N ALA A 25 3.51 -12.68 -19.63
CA ALA A 25 2.91 -13.15 -18.39
C ALA A 25 2.06 -12.05 -17.71
N VAL A 26 2.57 -10.82 -17.65
CA VAL A 26 1.83 -9.67 -17.10
C VAL A 26 0.58 -9.38 -17.93
N LEU A 27 0.67 -9.39 -19.26
CA LEU A 27 -0.49 -9.18 -20.13
C LEU A 27 -1.55 -10.27 -19.98
N LEU A 28 -1.13 -11.53 -19.82
CA LEU A 28 -2.03 -12.65 -19.55
C LEU A 28 -2.69 -12.53 -18.17
N ALA A 29 -1.92 -12.15 -17.15
CA ALA A 29 -2.45 -11.89 -15.81
C ALA A 29 -3.46 -10.74 -15.83
N LEU A 30 -3.17 -9.63 -16.52
CA LEU A 30 -4.08 -8.51 -16.69
C LEU A 30 -5.36 -8.89 -17.46
N ARG A 31 -5.26 -9.82 -18.41
CA ARG A 31 -6.43 -10.35 -19.11
C ARG A 31 -7.27 -11.26 -18.20
N ARG A 32 -6.64 -12.09 -17.36
CA ARG A 32 -7.32 -12.93 -16.38
C ARG A 32 -8.02 -12.09 -15.31
N THR A 33 -7.35 -11.11 -14.73
CA THR A 33 -7.95 -10.21 -13.73
C THR A 33 -9.12 -9.41 -14.30
N ARG A 34 -9.04 -8.99 -15.57
CA ARG A 34 -10.18 -8.35 -16.26
C ARG A 34 -11.38 -9.30 -16.44
N ARG A 35 -11.14 -10.59 -16.68
CA ARG A 35 -12.20 -11.60 -16.78
C ARG A 35 -12.81 -11.90 -15.42
N GLU A 36 -11.99 -12.02 -14.38
CA GLU A 36 -12.44 -12.20 -13.00
C GLU A 36 -13.27 -11.00 -12.53
N LEU A 37 -12.83 -9.76 -12.80
CA LEU A 37 -13.62 -8.55 -12.51
C LEU A 37 -14.97 -8.52 -13.24
N ALA A 38 -15.07 -9.09 -14.44
CA ALA A 38 -16.34 -9.20 -15.15
C ALA A 38 -17.25 -10.28 -14.52
N ALA A 39 -16.67 -11.40 -14.08
CA ALA A 39 -17.41 -12.46 -13.37
C ALA A 39 -17.93 -11.97 -12.01
N THR A 40 -17.10 -11.29 -11.22
CA THR A 40 -17.51 -10.74 -9.91
C THR A 40 -18.62 -9.69 -10.05
N ARG A 41 -18.61 -8.89 -11.12
CA ARG A 41 -19.70 -7.94 -11.41
C ARG A 41 -21.03 -8.65 -11.66
N HIS A 42 -20.98 -9.74 -12.42
CA HIS A 42 -22.17 -10.57 -12.66
C HIS A 42 -22.69 -11.21 -11.37
N GLU A 43 -21.80 -11.69 -10.50
CA GLU A 43 -22.17 -12.24 -9.19
C GLU A 43 -22.80 -11.18 -8.27
N THR A 44 -22.30 -9.94 -8.28
CA THR A 44 -22.92 -8.85 -7.51
C THR A 44 -24.30 -8.46 -8.04
N ASP A 45 -24.48 -8.44 -9.35
CA ASP A 45 -25.78 -8.14 -9.97
C ASP A 45 -26.80 -9.25 -9.63
N GLU A 46 -26.38 -10.51 -9.64
CA GLU A 46 -27.20 -11.64 -9.24
C GLU A 46 -27.57 -11.59 -7.74
N LEU A 47 -26.63 -11.18 -6.88
CA LEU A 47 -26.89 -11.03 -5.45
C LEU A 47 -27.87 -9.88 -5.17
N HIS A 48 -27.72 -8.74 -5.85
CA HIS A 48 -28.68 -7.64 -5.75
C HIS A 48 -30.07 -8.08 -6.21
N TYR A 49 -30.17 -8.81 -7.32
CA TYR A 49 -31.45 -9.35 -7.78
C TYR A 49 -32.10 -10.27 -6.74
N ARG A 50 -31.34 -11.17 -6.11
CA ARG A 50 -31.84 -12.03 -5.04
C ARG A 50 -32.26 -11.24 -3.80
N LEU A 51 -31.50 -10.21 -3.42
CA LEU A 51 -31.83 -9.35 -2.29
C LEU A 51 -33.11 -8.56 -2.55
N ASP A 52 -33.29 -8.02 -3.75
CA ASP A 52 -34.52 -7.33 -4.14
C ASP A 52 -35.73 -8.28 -4.09
N ARG A 53 -35.56 -9.52 -4.57
CA ARG A 53 -36.61 -10.57 -4.45
C ARG A 53 -36.95 -10.91 -3.01
N LEU A 54 -35.96 -11.03 -2.12
CA LEU A 54 -36.19 -11.27 -0.69
C LEU A 54 -36.83 -10.04 -0.02
N ALA A 55 -36.41 -8.84 -0.39
CA ALA A 55 -36.98 -7.60 0.12
C ALA A 55 -38.46 -7.48 -0.26
N GLU A 56 -38.84 -7.85 -1.49
CA GLU A 56 -40.24 -7.96 -1.92
C GLU A 56 -41.02 -9.02 -1.10
N GLN A 57 -40.42 -10.17 -0.83
CA GLN A 57 -41.04 -11.23 -0.02
C GLN A 57 -41.26 -10.81 1.44
N VAL A 58 -40.32 -10.07 2.03
CA VAL A 58 -40.41 -9.55 3.40
C VAL A 58 -41.37 -8.35 3.48
N ALA A 59 -41.41 -7.51 2.45
CA ALA A 59 -42.35 -6.39 2.36
C ALA A 59 -43.80 -6.84 2.16
N THR A 60 -44.01 -8.07 1.69
CA THR A 60 -45.33 -8.70 1.64
C THR A 60 -45.62 -9.29 3.03
N PRO A 61 -46.62 -8.77 3.79
CA PRO A 61 -46.91 -9.30 5.11
C PRO A 61 -47.49 -10.71 4.99
N ALA A 62 -46.64 -11.73 5.13
CA ALA A 62 -47.08 -13.11 5.31
C ALA A 62 -47.84 -13.19 6.65
N THR A 63 -49.16 -13.25 6.55
CA THR A 63 -50.04 -13.61 7.66
C THR A 63 -49.89 -15.11 7.87
N THR A 64 -48.82 -15.53 8.54
CA THR A 64 -48.61 -16.94 8.91
C THR A 64 -48.05 -17.01 10.31
N GLU A 65 -48.94 -17.47 11.20
CA GLU A 65 -48.75 -18.18 12.46
C GLU A 65 -47.36 -18.10 13.11
N ARG A 66 -47.32 -17.41 14.25
CA ARG A 66 -46.25 -17.51 15.24
C ARG A 66 -46.01 -18.98 15.60
N GLU A 67 -44.94 -19.55 15.07
CA GLU A 67 -44.33 -20.75 15.63
C GLU A 67 -43.98 -20.48 17.10
N THR A 68 -44.45 -21.38 17.96
CA THR A 68 -44.17 -21.39 19.40
C THR A 68 -42.67 -21.33 19.66
N PRO A 69 -42.21 -20.60 20.70
CA PRO A 69 -40.79 -20.50 21.01
C PRO A 69 -40.25 -21.88 21.38
N GLN A 70 -39.34 -22.42 20.57
CA GLN A 70 -38.53 -23.56 20.98
C GLN A 70 -37.62 -23.11 22.12
N GLU A 71 -37.78 -23.77 23.26
CA GLU A 71 -36.94 -23.58 24.43
C GLU A 71 -35.54 -24.14 24.15
N PHE A 72 -34.59 -23.26 23.85
CA PHE A 72 -33.19 -23.63 23.69
C PHE A 72 -32.55 -23.79 25.07
N VAL A 73 -32.38 -25.03 25.50
CA VAL A 73 -31.59 -25.38 26.70
C VAL A 73 -30.11 -25.34 26.33
N ILE A 74 -29.47 -24.19 26.52
CA ILE A 74 -28.01 -24.01 26.39
C ILE A 74 -27.37 -24.47 27.70
N THR A 75 -27.27 -25.78 27.92
CA THR A 75 -26.52 -26.29 29.07
C THR A 75 -25.71 -27.53 28.70
N GLU A 76 -24.62 -27.30 27.97
CA GLU A 76 -23.45 -28.19 28.02
C GLU A 76 -22.23 -27.37 28.47
N LEU A 77 -22.14 -27.15 29.77
CA LEU A 77 -20.93 -26.66 30.42
C LEU A 77 -20.18 -27.88 30.96
N GLY A 78 -19.08 -28.27 30.31
CA GLY A 78 -18.11 -29.19 30.93
C GLY A 78 -17.65 -30.39 30.12
N GLN A 79 -17.83 -30.43 28.79
CA GLN A 79 -16.97 -31.32 28.01
C GLN A 79 -15.57 -30.71 27.96
N PRO A 80 -14.52 -31.43 28.38
CA PRO A 80 -13.16 -31.00 28.14
C PRO A 80 -12.98 -30.97 26.63
N GLY A 81 -13.14 -29.78 26.06
CA GLY A 81 -12.89 -29.52 24.66
C GLY A 81 -11.52 -30.10 24.38
N HIS A 82 -11.48 -31.11 23.52
CA HIS A 82 -10.24 -31.70 23.05
C HIS A 82 -9.37 -30.53 22.66
N ALA A 83 -8.29 -30.29 23.41
CA ALA A 83 -7.31 -29.29 23.02
C ALA A 83 -6.91 -29.67 21.60
N GLN A 84 -7.38 -28.88 20.63
CA GLN A 84 -7.08 -29.10 19.23
C GLN A 84 -5.57 -28.96 19.14
N VAL A 85 -4.89 -30.10 19.14
CA VAL A 85 -3.45 -30.18 18.94
C VAL A 85 -3.23 -29.48 17.60
N GLU A 86 -2.59 -28.32 17.63
CA GLU A 86 -2.33 -27.48 16.46
C GLU A 86 -1.80 -28.38 15.33
N GLU A 87 -2.65 -28.61 14.34
CA GLU A 87 -2.31 -29.47 13.21
C GLU A 87 -1.15 -28.80 12.49
N ARG A 88 -0.01 -29.49 12.45
CA ARG A 88 1.23 -28.94 11.91
C ARG A 88 1.02 -28.67 10.43
N ILE A 89 0.85 -27.39 10.09
CA ILE A 89 0.53 -26.92 8.73
C ILE A 89 1.53 -27.52 7.74
N ASP A 90 1.03 -28.17 6.68
CA ASP A 90 1.85 -28.71 5.59
C ASP A 90 2.72 -27.59 5.00
N GLY A 91 4.03 -27.82 4.91
CA GLY A 91 5.00 -26.87 4.37
C GLY A 91 4.68 -26.41 2.94
N ARG A 92 4.02 -27.24 2.13
CA ARG A 92 3.55 -26.85 0.79
C ARG A 92 2.42 -25.84 0.84
N LEU A 93 1.46 -26.03 1.76
CA LEU A 93 0.35 -25.12 1.97
C LEU A 93 0.84 -23.78 2.53
N PHE A 94 1.78 -23.82 3.47
CA PHE A 94 2.44 -22.62 3.99
C PHE A 94 3.16 -21.84 2.88
N ALA A 95 3.94 -22.52 2.04
CA ALA A 95 4.65 -21.89 0.93
C ALA A 95 3.69 -21.22 -0.06
N ASP A 96 2.56 -21.86 -0.39
CA ASP A 96 1.55 -21.29 -1.26
C ASP A 96 0.89 -20.04 -0.66
N ILE A 97 0.54 -20.10 0.62
CA ILE A 97 -0.04 -18.95 1.35
C ILE A 97 0.93 -17.78 1.36
N VAL A 98 2.20 -18.01 1.71
CA VAL A 98 3.22 -16.95 1.73
C VAL A 98 3.48 -16.40 0.33
N LEU A 99 3.52 -17.26 -0.70
CA LEU A 99 3.70 -16.83 -2.08
C LEU A 99 2.54 -15.94 -2.54
N ARG A 100 1.29 -16.34 -2.24
CA ARG A 100 0.11 -15.56 -2.59
C ARG A 100 0.08 -14.21 -1.86
N GLU A 101 0.37 -14.22 -0.56
CA GLU A 101 0.44 -13.01 0.26
C GLU A 101 1.54 -12.05 -0.22
N THR A 102 2.71 -12.58 -0.59
CA THR A 102 3.81 -11.74 -1.11
C THR A 102 3.47 -11.11 -2.46
N VAL A 103 2.79 -11.84 -3.35
CA VAL A 103 2.29 -11.28 -4.63
C VAL A 103 1.27 -10.17 -4.37
N VAL A 104 0.32 -10.39 -3.44
CA VAL A 104 -0.68 -9.37 -3.07
C VAL A 104 0.00 -8.13 -2.48
N ARG A 105 0.93 -8.31 -1.55
CA ARG A 105 1.70 -7.20 -0.97
C ARG A 105 2.53 -6.47 -2.01
N ALA A 106 3.18 -7.18 -2.92
CA ALA A 106 3.95 -6.57 -4.01
C ALA A 106 3.05 -5.75 -4.95
N ALA A 107 1.86 -6.25 -5.28
CA ALA A 107 0.88 -5.52 -6.10
C ALA A 107 0.38 -4.26 -5.39
N ALA A 108 0.04 -4.35 -4.10
CA ALA A 108 -0.37 -3.22 -3.28
C ALA A 108 0.74 -2.17 -3.17
N LEU A 109 1.99 -2.60 -2.93
CA LEU A 109 3.16 -1.72 -2.89
C LEU A 109 3.37 -1.02 -4.23
N THR A 110 3.30 -1.76 -5.34
CA THR A 110 3.46 -1.19 -6.68
C THR A 110 2.37 -0.16 -6.98
N HIS A 111 1.13 -0.44 -6.58
CA HIS A 111 0.04 0.53 -6.72
C HIS A 111 0.30 1.78 -5.87
N GLY A 112 0.76 1.63 -4.63
CA GLY A 112 1.14 2.72 -3.75
C GLY A 112 2.26 3.58 -4.34
N VAL A 113 3.33 2.94 -4.84
CA VAL A 113 4.45 3.62 -5.51
C VAL A 113 3.98 4.36 -6.75
N ARG A 114 3.16 3.73 -7.60
CA ARG A 114 2.59 4.40 -8.78
C ARG A 114 1.78 5.65 -8.40
N ARG A 115 1.01 5.59 -7.31
CA ARG A 115 0.23 6.72 -6.80
C ARG A 115 1.11 7.80 -6.18
N ALA A 116 2.16 7.43 -5.45
CA ALA A 116 3.13 8.37 -4.89
C ALA A 116 3.94 9.09 -5.98
N LEU A 117 4.25 8.39 -7.08
CA LEU A 117 4.93 8.94 -8.24
C LEU A 117 3.98 9.65 -9.22
N ALA A 118 2.69 9.75 -8.90
CA ALA A 118 1.75 10.48 -9.74
C ALA A 118 2.19 11.95 -9.89
N PRO A 119 1.96 12.57 -11.07
CA PRO A 119 2.41 13.93 -11.35
C PRO A 119 1.94 14.96 -10.32
N GLU A 120 0.74 14.77 -9.77
CA GLU A 120 0.13 15.65 -8.76
C GLU A 120 0.94 15.62 -7.46
N SER A 121 1.25 14.41 -6.96
CA SER A 121 2.07 14.19 -5.76
C SER A 121 3.48 14.77 -5.94
N ARG A 122 4.11 14.50 -7.10
CA ARG A 122 5.45 15.03 -7.42
C ARG A 122 5.47 16.56 -7.49
N ASN A 123 4.46 17.17 -8.12
CA ASN A 123 4.38 18.62 -8.21
C ASN A 123 4.16 19.27 -6.84
N ARG A 124 3.32 18.68 -6.00
CA ARG A 124 3.11 19.15 -4.62
C ARG A 124 4.41 19.11 -3.82
N ILE A 125 5.09 17.95 -3.79
CA ILE A 125 6.36 17.79 -3.08
C ILE A 125 7.39 18.79 -3.60
N ARG A 126 7.52 18.93 -4.92
CA ARG A 126 8.44 19.91 -5.54
C ARG A 126 8.14 21.34 -5.09
N PHE A 127 6.87 21.73 -5.02
CA PHE A 127 6.48 23.07 -4.58
C PHE A 127 6.78 23.29 -3.10
N GLU A 128 6.43 22.33 -2.25
CA GLU A 128 6.69 22.39 -0.81
C GLU A 128 8.21 22.44 -0.55
N MET A 129 8.99 21.58 -1.18
CA MET A 129 10.46 21.60 -1.10
C MET A 129 11.05 22.92 -1.60
N LYS A 130 10.57 23.46 -2.73
CA LYS A 130 11.03 24.76 -3.25
C LYS A 130 10.71 25.89 -2.28
N ARG A 131 9.55 25.86 -1.63
CA ARG A 131 9.15 26.82 -0.60
C ARG A 131 10.05 26.72 0.62
N GLU A 132 10.33 25.49 1.07
CA GLU A 132 11.20 25.25 2.22
C GLU A 132 12.63 25.71 1.95
N VAL A 133 13.22 25.34 0.81
CA VAL A 133 14.57 25.77 0.41
C VAL A 133 14.67 27.29 0.34
N LYS A 134 13.65 27.97 -0.22
CA LYS A 134 13.62 29.44 -0.23
C LYS A 134 13.54 30.01 1.18
N ARG A 135 12.75 29.41 2.07
CA ARG A 135 12.65 29.81 3.48
C ARG A 135 14.00 29.62 4.18
N SER A 136 14.62 28.44 4.10
CA SER A 136 15.92 28.16 4.71
C SER A 136 17.01 29.09 4.20
N ARG A 137 17.01 29.42 2.90
CA ARG A 137 17.98 30.39 2.34
C ARG A 137 17.78 31.79 2.89
N LYS A 138 16.53 32.24 3.06
CA LYS A 138 16.23 33.54 3.68
C LYS A 138 16.63 33.54 5.14
N GLN A 139 16.32 32.46 5.87
CA GLN A 139 16.67 32.30 7.28
C GLN A 139 18.19 32.39 7.47
N ARG A 140 18.97 31.60 6.74
CA ARG A 140 20.45 31.65 6.81
C ARG A 140 20.99 33.06 6.57
N ARG A 141 20.46 33.78 5.57
CA ARG A 141 20.88 35.17 5.31
C ARG A 141 20.53 36.11 6.46
N ALA A 142 19.37 35.93 7.08
CA ALA A 142 18.96 36.71 8.24
C ALA A 142 19.86 36.39 9.45
N ASP A 143 20.12 35.11 9.70
CA ASP A 143 20.98 34.64 10.80
C ASP A 143 22.40 35.19 10.66
N THR A 144 23.00 35.09 9.46
CA THR A 144 24.33 35.66 9.21
C THR A 144 24.35 37.18 9.45
N LYS A 145 23.34 37.91 8.98
CA LYS A 145 23.24 39.36 9.21
C LYS A 145 23.01 39.71 10.69
N ALA A 146 22.30 38.87 11.44
CA ALA A 146 22.10 39.06 12.87
C ALA A 146 23.41 38.83 13.62
N ALA A 147 24.12 37.76 13.31
CA ALA A 147 25.42 37.44 13.91
C ALA A 147 26.47 38.52 13.66
N ILE A 148 26.54 39.08 12.43
CA ILE A 148 27.44 40.21 12.12
C ILE A 148 27.10 41.42 12.98
N ARG A 149 25.82 41.80 13.05
CA ARG A 149 25.38 42.96 13.85
C ARG A 149 25.67 42.78 15.34
N GLU A 150 25.50 41.58 15.86
CA GLU A 150 25.80 41.26 17.26
C GLU A 150 27.31 41.29 17.55
N TRP A 151 28.13 40.82 16.61
CA TRP A 151 29.58 40.93 16.71
C TRP A 151 30.07 42.39 16.68
N GLU A 152 29.54 43.21 15.75
CA GLU A 152 29.84 44.65 15.68
C GLU A 152 29.37 45.41 16.92
N ALA A 153 28.22 45.04 17.50
CA ALA A 153 27.72 45.64 18.74
C ALA A 153 28.65 45.33 19.92
N ARG A 154 29.16 44.09 20.01
CA ARG A 154 30.15 43.70 21.03
C ARG A 154 31.46 44.47 20.87
N GLN A 155 32.00 44.57 19.66
CA GLN A 155 33.22 45.35 19.41
C GLN A 155 33.05 46.83 19.80
N ARG A 156 31.92 47.45 19.47
CA ARG A 156 31.67 48.85 19.86
C ARG A 156 31.60 49.03 21.38
N ALA A 157 30.97 48.10 22.10
CA ALA A 157 30.91 48.14 23.55
C ALA A 157 32.29 47.96 24.21
N GLU A 158 33.14 47.08 23.65
CA GLU A 158 34.53 46.89 24.12
C GLU A 158 35.37 48.16 23.93
N LEU A 159 35.25 48.84 22.78
CA LEU A 159 35.96 50.09 22.51
C LEU A 159 35.50 51.24 23.44
N ASP A 160 34.19 51.39 23.66
CA ASP A 160 33.62 52.42 24.54
C ASP A 160 34.03 52.23 26.02
N THR A 161 34.19 50.97 26.46
CA THR A 161 34.67 50.64 27.81
C THR A 161 36.18 50.88 27.96
N GLY A 162 36.95 50.73 26.88
CA GLY A 162 38.40 50.94 26.87
C GLY A 162 38.83 52.41 26.84
N ASP A 163 38.02 53.30 26.25
CA ASP A 163 38.27 54.76 26.25
C ASP A 163 37.86 55.42 27.58
N ALA A 164 37.08 54.73 28.43
CA ALA A 164 36.63 55.22 29.72
C ALA A 164 37.56 54.85 30.91
N ALA A 165 38.69 54.20 30.63
CA ALA A 165 39.71 53.77 31.60
C ALA A 165 41.02 54.56 31.43
#